data_AF-A0A150PBH0-F1
#
_entry.id   AF-A0A150PBH0-F1
#
_cell.length_a   1.000
_cell.length_b   1.000
_cell.length_c   1.000
_cell.angle_alpha   90.00
_cell.angle_beta   90.00
_cell.angle_gamma   90.00
#
_symmetry.space_group_name_H-M   'P 1'
#
loop_
_entity.id
_entity.type
_entity.pdbx_description
1 polymer ?
#
loop_
_entity_poly.entity_id
_entity_poly.type
_entity_poly.pdbx_seq_one_letter_code
_entity_poly.pdbx_strand_id
1 'polypeptide(L)'
;MKRRFNTTGPCRPDLHYMIPAESRLPEVPGLVDQMGYFVVHAPRQTGKTTALRAVAERLTASGRHAAVLFSCEEGSAAGDDYGSAQRAVVRELARAAQIALPPELQPPPFSLEGDEGLLSAALTAWARACPRPLVLIFDEIDSLRGQGLLSILRQLRAGFPSRPDHFPASVILCGLRDVRDYKVASGGHPERLGTASPFNIKLESLRLGDFSEEELRALYAQHTEDTGQVFLDAALARAFELTAGQPWLVNALGREIVEKLAVPPGEAITRAHVEQAKERLILERATHLDSLVSKLAEPRVRRVLEPMLAGTYAGGGDTYDDDASYVRDLGLVAQGKPLRVANPIYREVIARVLSSSAEERIDAPPERFLLPDGRLAFRRLLRAFAAFWHEHGEVLASGMPYPEVAPQLVLMAFLQRAVNGGGFIDREYGVGRGRIDLLVRFPYRKPDGSWAVQRRALELKVWRKGQKDPLREGLAQLDEYLSRLRLRRGTLVIFDARGRLARSAPRFSEATTPRGRRAAVLRL
;
A
#
# COMPACT_ATOMS: atom_id res chain seq x y z
N MET A 1 -17.85 21.13 -15.78
CA MET A 1 -17.01 21.24 -14.56
C MET A 1 -15.56 21.12 -14.99
N LYS A 2 -14.60 21.77 -14.30
CA LYS A 2 -13.17 21.57 -14.60
C LYS A 2 -12.75 20.17 -14.12
N ARG A 3 -11.88 19.51 -14.89
CA ARG A 3 -11.31 18.23 -14.46
C ARG A 3 -10.45 18.41 -13.21
N ARG A 4 -10.30 17.35 -12.43
CA ARG A 4 -9.51 17.35 -11.18
C ARG A 4 -8.84 16.01 -10.91
N PHE A 5 -7.85 16.01 -10.03
CA PHE A 5 -7.30 14.77 -9.49
C PHE A 5 -8.34 14.06 -8.62
N ASN A 6 -8.52 12.74 -8.80
CA ASN A 6 -9.53 11.99 -8.08
C ASN A 6 -8.94 10.95 -7.12
N THR A 7 -9.44 10.94 -5.89
CA THR A 7 -9.00 10.00 -4.85
C THR A 7 -10.13 9.12 -4.31
N THR A 8 -11.34 9.23 -4.86
CA THR A 8 -12.55 8.56 -4.36
C THR A 8 -13.39 7.99 -5.50
N GLY A 9 -13.76 6.73 -5.40
CA GLY A 9 -14.57 6.04 -6.41
C GLY A 9 -13.89 5.92 -7.79
N PRO A 10 -14.62 5.40 -8.80
CA PRO A 10 -14.11 5.29 -10.17
C PRO A 10 -13.82 6.65 -10.81
N CYS A 11 -12.81 6.70 -11.68
CA CYS A 11 -12.54 7.90 -12.48
C CYS A 11 -13.51 8.02 -13.65
N ARG A 12 -13.74 9.28 -14.07
CA ARG A 12 -14.64 9.65 -15.16
C ARG A 12 -13.90 10.64 -16.05
N PRO A 13 -13.78 10.39 -17.36
CA PRO A 13 -12.93 11.20 -18.24
C PRO A 13 -13.40 12.65 -18.35
N ASP A 14 -14.70 12.91 -18.18
CA ASP A 14 -15.31 14.24 -18.20
C ASP A 14 -15.07 15.05 -16.91
N LEU A 15 -14.69 14.40 -15.80
CA LEU A 15 -14.56 15.02 -14.49
C LEU A 15 -13.15 14.91 -13.89
N HIS A 16 -12.34 13.94 -14.34
CA HIS A 16 -11.13 13.54 -13.64
C HIS A 16 -9.94 13.45 -14.59
N TYR A 17 -8.77 13.85 -14.10
CA TYR A 17 -7.49 13.53 -14.76
C TYR A 17 -7.22 12.03 -14.64
N MET A 18 -6.98 11.36 -15.76
CA MET A 18 -6.75 9.92 -15.80
C MET A 18 -5.98 9.51 -17.04
N ILE A 19 -5.18 8.46 -16.95
CA ILE A 19 -4.63 7.81 -18.15
C ILE A 19 -5.72 6.96 -18.83
N PRO A 20 -5.57 6.61 -20.12
CA PRO A 20 -6.50 5.72 -20.80
C PRO A 20 -6.72 4.44 -20.00
N ALA A 21 -7.95 4.19 -19.57
CA ALA A 21 -8.26 3.11 -18.65
C ALA A 21 -7.98 1.72 -19.27
N GLU A 22 -8.19 1.60 -20.58
CA GLU A 22 -8.03 0.37 -21.33
C GLU A 22 -6.59 -0.01 -21.61
N SER A 23 -5.67 0.97 -21.72
CA SER A 23 -4.25 0.69 -21.97
C SER A 23 -3.60 -0.04 -20.80
N ARG A 24 -4.27 -0.08 -19.64
CA ARG A 24 -3.81 -0.76 -18.44
C ARG A 24 -4.14 -2.25 -18.39
N LEU A 25 -5.01 -2.73 -19.29
CA LEU A 25 -5.40 -4.13 -19.44
C LEU A 25 -5.41 -4.52 -20.93
N PRO A 26 -4.29 -4.38 -21.65
CA PRO A 26 -4.23 -4.60 -23.10
C PRO A 26 -4.51 -6.06 -23.51
N GLU A 27 -4.31 -7.03 -22.63
CA GLU A 27 -4.50 -8.46 -22.88
C GLU A 27 -5.97 -8.88 -22.85
N VAL A 28 -6.83 -8.12 -22.15
CA VAL A 28 -8.22 -8.50 -21.89
C VAL A 28 -9.03 -8.77 -23.17
N PRO A 29 -8.97 -7.95 -24.23
CA PRO A 29 -9.70 -8.24 -25.47
C PRO A 29 -9.33 -9.60 -26.08
N GLY A 30 -8.04 -9.94 -26.08
CA GLY A 30 -7.56 -11.21 -26.61
C GLY A 30 -8.03 -12.41 -25.79
N LEU A 31 -8.12 -12.26 -24.46
CA LEU A 31 -8.66 -13.29 -23.59
C LEU A 31 -10.18 -13.44 -23.73
N VAL A 32 -10.91 -12.34 -23.92
CA VAL A 32 -12.35 -12.37 -24.17
C VAL A 32 -12.66 -13.03 -25.52
N ASP A 33 -11.88 -12.73 -26.56
CA ASP A 33 -12.03 -13.34 -27.89
C ASP A 33 -11.73 -14.85 -27.87
N GLN A 34 -10.88 -15.32 -26.95
CA GLN A 34 -10.66 -16.74 -26.65
C GLN A 34 -11.75 -17.37 -25.78
N MET A 35 -12.80 -16.62 -25.43
CA MET A 35 -13.81 -17.02 -24.46
C MET A 35 -13.15 -17.47 -23.15
N GLY A 36 -12.14 -16.73 -22.68
CA GLY A 36 -11.38 -17.08 -21.47
C GLY A 36 -12.18 -16.79 -20.21
N TYR A 37 -12.06 -17.65 -19.21
CA TYR A 37 -12.39 -17.30 -17.82
C TYR A 37 -11.08 -16.95 -17.13
N PHE A 38 -10.93 -15.74 -16.60
CA PHE A 38 -9.65 -15.29 -16.07
C PHE A 38 -9.82 -14.33 -14.90
N VAL A 39 -8.71 -14.01 -14.26
CA VAL A 39 -8.67 -13.20 -13.04
C VAL A 39 -7.95 -11.89 -13.34
N VAL A 40 -8.48 -10.80 -12.80
CA VAL A 40 -7.78 -9.52 -12.73
C VAL A 40 -7.58 -9.18 -11.25
N HIS A 41 -6.34 -9.20 -10.77
CA HIS A 41 -6.04 -8.88 -9.39
C HIS A 41 -5.13 -7.66 -9.29
N ALA A 42 -5.33 -6.86 -8.25
CA ALA A 42 -4.39 -5.82 -7.87
C ALA A 42 -4.72 -5.29 -6.47
N PRO A 43 -3.76 -4.62 -5.81
CA PRO A 43 -3.99 -3.94 -4.55
C PRO A 43 -5.19 -2.99 -4.57
N ARG A 44 -5.68 -2.61 -3.38
CA ARG A 44 -6.73 -1.58 -3.25
C ARG A 44 -6.27 -0.28 -3.92
N GLN A 45 -7.24 0.45 -4.47
CA GLN A 45 -7.04 1.79 -5.05
C GLN A 45 -6.03 1.87 -6.22
N THR A 46 -5.85 0.77 -6.94
CA THR A 46 -5.07 0.72 -8.19
C THR A 46 -5.88 1.08 -9.42
N GLY A 47 -7.17 1.39 -9.29
CA GLY A 47 -8.05 1.76 -10.40
C GLY A 47 -8.69 0.58 -11.15
N LYS A 48 -8.79 -0.61 -10.51
CA LYS A 48 -9.41 -1.81 -11.09
C LYS A 48 -10.80 -1.57 -11.67
N THR A 49 -11.72 -1.06 -10.85
CA THR A 49 -13.10 -0.76 -11.27
C THR A 49 -13.16 0.24 -12.43
N THR A 50 -12.29 1.26 -12.44
CA THR A 50 -12.19 2.21 -13.57
C THR A 50 -11.76 1.49 -14.86
N ALA A 51 -10.71 0.66 -14.79
CA ALA A 51 -10.19 -0.08 -15.95
C ALA A 51 -11.22 -1.09 -16.49
N LEU A 52 -11.83 -1.88 -15.60
CA LEU A 52 -12.81 -2.90 -15.97
C LEU A 52 -14.12 -2.32 -16.48
N ARG A 53 -14.54 -1.15 -15.97
CA ARG A 53 -15.69 -0.42 -16.51
C ARG A 53 -15.46 -0.02 -17.96
N ALA A 54 -14.31 0.59 -18.25
CA ALA A 54 -13.97 0.99 -19.62
C ALA A 54 -13.88 -0.23 -20.56
N VAL A 55 -13.32 -1.34 -20.07
CA VAL A 55 -13.33 -2.63 -20.81
C VAL A 55 -14.76 -3.08 -21.13
N ALA A 56 -15.68 -3.10 -20.16
CA ALA A 56 -17.05 -3.52 -20.40
C ALA A 56 -17.77 -2.60 -21.40
N GLU A 57 -17.63 -1.29 -21.23
CA GLU A 57 -18.21 -0.29 -22.15
C GLU A 57 -17.71 -0.49 -23.58
N ARG A 58 -16.39 -0.68 -23.79
CA ARG A 58 -15.83 -0.94 -25.12
C ARG A 58 -16.28 -2.27 -25.71
N LEU A 59 -16.30 -3.35 -24.92
CA LEU A 59 -16.74 -4.66 -25.41
C LEU A 59 -18.19 -4.60 -25.91
N THR A 60 -19.07 -3.91 -25.18
CA THR A 60 -20.45 -3.69 -25.60
C THR A 60 -20.53 -2.77 -26.83
N ALA A 61 -19.78 -1.67 -26.84
CA ALA A 61 -19.74 -0.72 -27.96
C ALA A 61 -19.18 -1.33 -29.26
N SER A 62 -18.34 -2.38 -29.17
CA SER A 62 -17.83 -3.09 -30.34
C SER A 62 -18.90 -3.84 -31.15
N GLY A 63 -20.11 -4.00 -30.60
CA GLY A 63 -21.19 -4.75 -31.23
C GLY A 63 -21.07 -6.28 -31.11
N ARG A 64 -19.91 -6.81 -30.69
CA ARG A 64 -19.63 -8.25 -30.63
C ARG A 64 -20.11 -8.94 -29.35
N HIS A 65 -20.19 -8.20 -28.24
CA HIS A 65 -20.47 -8.76 -26.93
C HIS A 65 -21.54 -7.95 -26.20
N ALA A 66 -22.17 -8.56 -25.20
CA ALA A 66 -22.90 -7.86 -24.14
C ALA A 66 -22.10 -8.00 -22.85
N ALA A 67 -21.42 -6.92 -22.44
CA ALA A 67 -20.50 -6.93 -21.32
C ALA A 67 -21.03 -6.13 -20.13
N VAL A 68 -20.99 -6.71 -18.93
CA VAL A 68 -21.50 -6.08 -17.70
C VAL A 68 -20.49 -6.24 -16.56
N LEU A 69 -20.22 -5.10 -15.91
CA LEU A 69 -19.50 -5.02 -14.65
C LEU A 69 -20.51 -4.84 -13.51
N PHE A 70 -20.37 -5.63 -12.45
CA PHE A 70 -21.22 -5.54 -11.25
C PHE A 70 -20.40 -5.89 -10.00
N SER A 71 -20.80 -5.34 -8.85
CA SER A 71 -20.10 -5.57 -7.58
C SER A 71 -20.64 -6.82 -6.87
N CYS A 72 -19.75 -7.56 -6.20
CA CYS A 72 -20.13 -8.66 -5.32
C CYS A 72 -20.29 -8.23 -3.84
N GLU A 73 -19.99 -6.97 -3.50
CA GLU A 73 -19.92 -6.51 -2.10
C GLU A 73 -21.23 -6.67 -1.32
N GLU A 74 -22.39 -6.48 -1.96
CA GLU A 74 -23.71 -6.67 -1.32
C GLU A 74 -23.88 -8.10 -0.78
N GLY A 75 -23.27 -9.08 -1.42
CA GLY A 75 -23.32 -10.48 -0.97
C GLY A 75 -22.48 -10.76 0.27
N SER A 76 -21.55 -9.88 0.64
CA SER A 76 -20.66 -10.07 1.78
C SER A 76 -21.40 -10.10 3.13
N ALA A 77 -22.53 -9.39 3.23
CA ALA A 77 -23.35 -9.32 4.43
C ALA A 77 -23.99 -10.67 4.81
N ALA A 78 -24.11 -11.59 3.85
CA ALA A 78 -24.67 -12.92 4.05
C ALA A 78 -23.72 -13.89 4.78
N GLY A 79 -22.42 -13.60 4.84
CA GLY A 79 -21.44 -14.50 5.44
C GLY A 79 -21.44 -15.89 4.76
N ASP A 80 -21.72 -16.94 5.54
CA ASP A 80 -21.78 -18.33 5.06
C ASP A 80 -23.16 -18.75 4.50
N ASP A 81 -24.17 -17.87 4.55
CA ASP A 81 -25.45 -18.10 3.88
C ASP A 81 -25.28 -17.94 2.36
N TYR A 82 -24.96 -19.05 1.71
CA TYR A 82 -24.71 -19.11 0.28
C TYR A 82 -25.97 -18.82 -0.57
N GLY A 83 -27.17 -19.02 -0.03
CA GLY A 83 -28.43 -18.71 -0.72
C GLY A 83 -28.66 -17.21 -0.77
N SER A 84 -28.50 -16.54 0.38
CA SER A 84 -28.59 -15.09 0.49
C SER A 84 -27.50 -14.38 -0.32
N ALA A 85 -26.25 -14.87 -0.27
CA ALA A 85 -25.15 -14.35 -1.07
C ALA A 85 -25.45 -14.42 -2.58
N GLN A 86 -25.97 -15.55 -3.08
CA GLN A 86 -26.34 -15.70 -4.48
C GLN A 86 -27.47 -14.75 -4.90
N ARG A 87 -28.51 -14.62 -4.08
CA ARG A 87 -29.62 -13.67 -4.36
C ARG A 87 -29.12 -12.23 -4.46
N ALA A 88 -28.22 -11.82 -3.56
CA ALA A 88 -27.64 -10.48 -3.61
C ALA A 88 -26.87 -10.26 -4.92
N VAL A 89 -26.01 -11.21 -5.29
CA VAL A 89 -25.22 -11.15 -6.53
C VAL A 89 -26.11 -11.12 -7.78
N VAL A 90 -27.15 -11.96 -7.85
CA VAL A 90 -28.07 -12.00 -9.01
C VAL A 90 -28.90 -10.72 -9.12
N ARG A 91 -29.32 -10.13 -7.99
CA ARG A 91 -30.02 -8.83 -7.99
C ARG A 91 -29.12 -7.71 -8.49
N GLU A 92 -27.88 -7.65 -8.01
CA GLU A 92 -26.92 -6.63 -8.44
C GLU A 92 -26.53 -6.81 -9.90
N LEU A 93 -26.39 -8.05 -10.37
CA LEU A 93 -26.20 -8.37 -11.80
C LEU A 93 -27.34 -7.81 -12.66
N ALA A 94 -28.60 -8.07 -12.28
CA ALA A 94 -29.77 -7.57 -13.00
C ALA A 94 -29.81 -6.03 -13.02
N ARG A 95 -29.55 -5.40 -11.87
CA ARG A 95 -29.52 -3.94 -11.73
C ARG A 95 -28.42 -3.32 -12.60
N ALA A 96 -27.20 -3.86 -12.55
CA ALA A 96 -26.08 -3.39 -13.34
C ALA A 96 -26.35 -3.54 -14.85
N ALA A 97 -26.96 -4.64 -15.27
CA ALA A 97 -27.34 -4.86 -16.66
C ALA A 97 -28.38 -3.83 -17.15
N GLN A 98 -29.39 -3.52 -16.33
CA GLN A 98 -30.41 -2.50 -16.66
C GLN A 98 -29.81 -1.10 -16.82
N ILE A 99 -28.75 -0.79 -16.08
CA ILE A 99 -28.05 0.50 -16.15
C ILE A 99 -27.11 0.56 -17.34
N ALA A 100 -26.37 -0.53 -17.60
CA ALA A 100 -25.24 -0.53 -18.54
C ALA A 100 -25.61 -0.96 -19.97
N LEU A 101 -26.70 -1.71 -20.15
CA LEU A 101 -27.04 -2.32 -21.44
C LEU A 101 -28.36 -1.80 -22.01
N PRO A 102 -28.47 -1.71 -23.34
CA PRO A 102 -29.74 -1.44 -24.00
C PRO A 102 -30.74 -2.61 -23.79
N PRO A 103 -32.07 -2.35 -23.86
CA PRO A 103 -33.10 -3.33 -23.50
C PRO A 103 -32.95 -4.70 -24.17
N GLU A 104 -32.52 -4.75 -25.43
CA GLU A 104 -32.34 -5.99 -26.18
C GLU A 104 -31.19 -6.88 -25.69
N LEU A 105 -30.25 -6.34 -24.89
CA LEU A 105 -29.15 -7.10 -24.30
C LEU A 105 -29.38 -7.42 -22.82
N GLN A 106 -30.43 -6.89 -22.20
CA GLN A 106 -30.74 -7.06 -20.78
C GLN A 106 -31.19 -8.49 -20.47
N PRO A 107 -31.01 -8.96 -19.22
CA PRO A 107 -31.49 -10.27 -18.81
C PRO A 107 -33.01 -10.33 -18.80
N PRO A 108 -33.60 -11.53 -19.05
CA PRO A 108 -34.99 -11.76 -18.69
C PRO A 108 -35.17 -11.66 -17.16
N PRO A 109 -36.39 -11.46 -16.65
CA PRO A 109 -36.65 -11.49 -15.22
C PRO A 109 -36.14 -12.79 -14.60
N PHE A 110 -35.23 -12.68 -13.64
CA PHE A 110 -34.71 -13.84 -12.91
C PHE A 110 -35.72 -14.30 -11.86
N SER A 111 -35.99 -15.62 -11.81
CA SER A 111 -36.59 -16.20 -10.61
C SER A 111 -35.55 -16.22 -9.50
N LEU A 112 -35.92 -15.74 -8.31
CA LEU A 112 -35.09 -15.78 -7.10
C LEU A 112 -35.52 -16.89 -6.13
N GLU A 113 -36.34 -17.82 -6.61
CA GLU A 113 -36.82 -18.97 -5.85
C GLU A 113 -35.75 -20.08 -5.82
N GLY A 114 -35.57 -20.69 -4.65
CA GLY A 114 -34.55 -21.72 -4.41
C GLY A 114 -33.15 -21.17 -4.13
N ASP A 115 -32.34 -21.98 -3.43
CA ASP A 115 -30.95 -21.65 -3.08
C ASP A 115 -29.93 -22.38 -3.97
N GLU A 116 -30.31 -23.53 -4.53
CA GLU A 116 -29.41 -24.37 -5.34
C GLU A 116 -29.40 -23.93 -6.80
N GLY A 117 -28.21 -23.66 -7.34
CA GLY A 117 -28.02 -23.37 -8.76
C GLY A 117 -28.61 -22.03 -9.24
N LEU A 118 -29.02 -21.14 -8.33
CA LEU A 118 -29.69 -19.88 -8.66
C LEU A 118 -28.89 -19.03 -9.65
N LEU A 119 -27.60 -18.84 -9.40
CA LEU A 119 -26.73 -18.10 -10.31
C LEU A 119 -26.64 -18.82 -11.67
N SER A 120 -26.43 -20.14 -11.66
CA SER A 120 -26.35 -20.92 -12.90
C SER A 120 -27.61 -20.80 -13.76
N ALA A 121 -28.79 -20.85 -13.14
CA ALA A 121 -30.08 -20.71 -13.82
C ALA A 121 -30.25 -19.31 -14.42
N ALA A 122 -29.93 -18.26 -13.66
CA ALA A 122 -29.99 -16.88 -14.12
C ALA A 122 -29.06 -16.63 -15.31
N LEU A 123 -27.81 -17.08 -15.22
CA LEU A 123 -26.81 -16.95 -16.29
C LEU A 123 -27.20 -17.73 -17.55
N THR A 124 -27.78 -18.92 -17.39
CA THR A 124 -28.26 -19.75 -18.52
C THR A 124 -29.44 -19.07 -19.22
N ALA A 125 -30.41 -18.57 -18.46
CA ALA A 125 -31.57 -17.88 -19.01
C ALA A 125 -31.15 -16.64 -19.80
N TRP A 126 -30.20 -15.87 -19.27
CA TRP A 126 -29.69 -14.69 -19.96
C TRP A 126 -28.88 -15.04 -21.21
N ALA A 127 -27.96 -16.02 -21.15
CA ALA A 127 -27.16 -16.41 -22.31
C ALA A 127 -28.04 -16.86 -23.50
N ARG A 128 -29.15 -17.54 -23.22
CA ARG A 128 -30.14 -17.95 -24.25
C ARG A 128 -30.94 -16.80 -24.83
N ALA A 129 -31.26 -15.80 -24.01
CA ALA A 129 -32.10 -14.67 -24.42
C ALA A 129 -31.29 -13.54 -25.08
N CYS A 130 -30.01 -13.40 -24.73
CA CYS A 130 -29.18 -12.32 -25.24
C CYS A 130 -28.75 -12.62 -26.69
N PRO A 131 -28.93 -11.68 -27.63
CA PRO A 131 -28.52 -11.87 -29.03
C PRO A 131 -26.99 -11.82 -29.21
N ARG A 132 -26.23 -11.53 -28.15
CA ARG A 132 -24.77 -11.41 -28.18
C ARG A 132 -24.14 -12.27 -27.08
N PRO A 133 -22.95 -12.86 -27.32
CA PRO A 133 -22.20 -13.55 -26.28
C PRO A 133 -21.98 -12.67 -25.04
N LEU A 134 -22.30 -13.21 -23.86
CA LEU A 134 -22.17 -12.49 -22.59
C LEU A 134 -20.71 -12.46 -22.11
N VAL A 135 -20.29 -11.30 -21.60
CA VAL A 135 -19.01 -11.14 -20.88
C VAL A 135 -19.30 -10.54 -19.51
N LEU A 136 -19.06 -11.31 -18.44
CA LEU A 136 -19.43 -10.90 -17.09
C LEU A 136 -18.19 -10.58 -16.25
N ILE A 137 -18.17 -9.40 -15.65
CA ILE A 137 -17.08 -8.94 -14.79
C ILE A 137 -17.59 -8.85 -13.35
N PHE A 138 -17.14 -9.79 -12.52
CA PHE A 138 -17.43 -9.85 -11.10
C PHE A 138 -16.40 -8.98 -10.37
N ASP A 139 -16.77 -7.76 -10.01
CA ASP A 139 -15.89 -6.88 -9.21
C ASP A 139 -15.97 -7.23 -7.73
N GLU A 140 -14.83 -7.07 -7.05
CA GLU A 140 -14.65 -7.38 -5.63
C GLU A 140 -15.19 -8.76 -5.21
N ILE A 141 -14.96 -9.79 -6.02
CA ILE A 141 -15.42 -11.16 -5.73
C ILE A 141 -14.82 -11.72 -4.42
N ASP A 142 -13.68 -11.17 -3.98
CA ASP A 142 -13.01 -11.47 -2.72
C ASP A 142 -13.66 -10.82 -1.48
N SER A 143 -14.72 -10.02 -1.67
CA SER A 143 -15.63 -9.61 -0.60
C SER A 143 -16.46 -10.79 -0.08
N LEU A 144 -16.77 -11.76 -0.95
CA LEU A 144 -17.43 -13.01 -0.58
C LEU A 144 -16.44 -13.97 0.09
N ARG A 145 -16.91 -14.73 1.07
CA ARG A 145 -16.06 -15.66 1.85
C ARG A 145 -16.78 -16.98 2.08
N GLY A 146 -16.01 -17.98 2.53
CA GLY A 146 -16.55 -19.26 2.97
C GLY A 146 -17.42 -19.94 1.93
N GLN A 147 -18.62 -20.37 2.32
CA GLN A 147 -19.54 -21.11 1.43
C GLN A 147 -20.13 -20.25 0.32
N GLY A 148 -20.35 -18.94 0.54
CA GLY A 148 -20.91 -18.05 -0.49
C GLY A 148 -20.02 -17.94 -1.73
N LEU A 149 -18.72 -17.68 -1.51
CA LEU A 149 -17.73 -17.66 -2.60
C LEU A 149 -17.61 -19.03 -3.27
N LEU A 150 -17.54 -20.10 -2.48
CA LEU A 150 -17.37 -21.45 -3.00
C LEU A 150 -18.55 -21.89 -3.89
N SER A 151 -19.77 -21.55 -3.50
CA SER A 151 -20.98 -21.83 -4.30
C SER A 151 -20.91 -21.17 -5.68
N ILE A 152 -20.60 -19.88 -5.73
CA ILE A 152 -20.50 -19.13 -6.99
C ILE A 152 -19.43 -19.72 -7.91
N LEU A 153 -18.22 -19.98 -7.40
CA LEU A 153 -17.13 -20.54 -8.20
C LEU A 153 -17.46 -21.93 -8.75
N ARG A 154 -18.16 -22.76 -7.97
CA ARG A 154 -18.61 -24.10 -8.42
C ARG A 154 -19.67 -24.01 -9.52
N GLN A 155 -20.61 -23.08 -9.40
CA GLN A 155 -21.64 -22.87 -10.43
C GLN A 155 -21.04 -22.34 -11.74
N LEU A 156 -20.11 -21.39 -11.67
CA LEU A 156 -19.37 -20.92 -12.85
C LEU A 156 -18.61 -22.06 -13.53
N ARG A 157 -17.99 -22.95 -12.74
CA ARG A 157 -17.30 -24.13 -13.25
C ARG A 157 -18.25 -25.14 -13.89
N ALA A 158 -19.40 -25.40 -13.29
CA ALA A 158 -20.38 -26.34 -13.80
C ALA A 158 -20.96 -25.90 -15.15
N GLY A 159 -21.23 -24.59 -15.33
CA GLY A 159 -21.76 -24.04 -16.58
C GLY A 159 -20.73 -23.84 -17.70
N PHE A 160 -19.43 -23.85 -17.39
CA PHE A 160 -18.35 -23.58 -18.35
C PHE A 160 -18.37 -24.42 -19.64
N PRO A 161 -18.75 -25.72 -19.64
CA PRO A 161 -18.83 -26.51 -20.88
C PRO A 161 -19.94 -26.08 -21.84
N SER A 162 -20.93 -25.28 -21.38
CA SER A 162 -22.12 -24.93 -22.16
C SER A 162 -22.03 -23.55 -22.84
N ARG A 163 -20.83 -22.99 -22.91
CA ARG A 163 -20.55 -21.68 -23.52
C ARG A 163 -20.37 -21.80 -25.04
N PRO A 164 -20.67 -20.74 -25.81
CA PRO A 164 -21.28 -19.48 -25.38
C PRO A 164 -22.82 -19.49 -25.37
N ASP A 165 -23.46 -20.50 -25.96
CA ASP A 165 -24.91 -20.47 -26.28
C ASP A 165 -25.84 -20.63 -25.07
N HIS A 166 -25.34 -21.23 -23.99
CA HIS A 166 -26.14 -21.52 -22.79
C HIS A 166 -25.46 -21.05 -21.50
N PHE A 167 -24.33 -20.37 -21.59
CA PHE A 167 -23.63 -19.81 -20.44
C PHE A 167 -22.68 -18.69 -20.88
N PRO A 168 -22.27 -17.74 -20.02
CA PRO A 168 -21.47 -16.59 -20.43
C PRO A 168 -20.20 -16.98 -21.17
N ALA A 169 -19.94 -16.35 -22.32
CA ALA A 169 -18.77 -16.67 -23.15
C ALA A 169 -17.47 -16.42 -22.39
N SER A 170 -17.36 -15.31 -21.67
CA SER A 170 -16.19 -14.97 -20.87
C SER A 170 -16.60 -14.45 -19.49
N VAL A 171 -15.78 -14.77 -18.48
CA VAL A 171 -15.93 -14.29 -17.11
C VAL A 171 -14.61 -13.74 -16.60
N ILE A 172 -14.67 -12.54 -16.04
CA ILE A 172 -13.55 -11.87 -15.40
C ILE A 172 -13.85 -11.80 -13.91
N LEU A 173 -13.02 -12.47 -13.09
CA LEU A 173 -13.09 -12.35 -11.64
C LEU A 173 -12.09 -11.30 -11.18
N CYS A 174 -12.57 -10.22 -10.56
CA CYS A 174 -11.74 -9.14 -10.06
C CYS A 174 -11.71 -9.09 -8.53
N GLY A 175 -10.53 -8.90 -7.95
CA GLY A 175 -10.35 -8.82 -6.51
C GLY A 175 -8.95 -8.38 -6.10
N LEU A 176 -8.63 -8.51 -4.81
CA LEU A 176 -7.29 -8.21 -4.28
C LEU A 176 -6.26 -9.31 -4.52
N ARG A 177 -6.70 -10.56 -4.72
CA ARG A 177 -5.84 -11.75 -4.71
C ARG A 177 -5.99 -12.59 -5.98
N ASP A 178 -4.96 -13.35 -6.33
CA ASP A 178 -5.11 -14.46 -7.28
C ASP A 178 -6.09 -15.50 -6.69
N VAL A 179 -6.89 -16.14 -7.56
CA VAL A 179 -7.70 -17.32 -7.24
C VAL A 179 -6.95 -18.42 -6.47
N ARG A 180 -5.62 -18.51 -6.60
CA ARG A 180 -4.79 -19.42 -5.80
C ARG A 180 -5.01 -19.23 -4.29
N ASP A 181 -5.33 -18.01 -3.84
CA ASP A 181 -5.63 -17.66 -2.45
C ASP A 181 -7.09 -17.90 -2.05
N TYR A 182 -8.00 -18.18 -2.99
CA TYR A 182 -9.39 -18.51 -2.64
C TYR A 182 -9.49 -19.82 -1.85
N LYS A 183 -8.46 -20.68 -1.90
CA LYS A 183 -8.31 -21.86 -1.03
C LYS A 183 -8.34 -21.49 0.46
N VAL A 184 -7.68 -20.40 0.82
CA VAL A 184 -7.62 -19.90 2.21
C VAL A 184 -8.91 -19.15 2.56
N ALA A 185 -9.47 -18.38 1.62
CA ALA A 185 -10.71 -17.63 1.82
C ALA A 185 -11.96 -18.53 1.93
N SER A 186 -11.95 -19.73 1.35
CA SER A 186 -13.02 -20.74 1.45
C SER A 186 -12.90 -21.65 2.69
N GLY A 187 -12.10 -21.27 3.69
CA GLY A 187 -11.97 -22.03 4.95
C GLY A 187 -11.07 -23.27 4.88
N GLY A 188 -10.20 -23.40 3.86
CA GLY A 188 -9.19 -24.44 3.83
C GLY A 188 -8.10 -24.19 4.89
N HIS A 189 -7.82 -25.19 5.73
CA HIS A 189 -6.59 -25.16 6.55
C HIS A 189 -5.37 -25.14 5.62
N PRO A 190 -4.33 -24.30 5.88
CA PRO A 190 -3.12 -24.23 5.07
C PRO A 190 -2.44 -25.60 4.84
N GLU A 191 -2.59 -26.52 5.80
CA GLU A 191 -2.02 -27.87 5.75
C GLU A 191 -2.86 -28.88 4.94
N ARG A 192 -4.10 -28.55 4.53
CA ARG A 192 -4.92 -29.38 3.64
C ARG A 192 -4.58 -29.06 2.17
N LEU A 193 -3.33 -29.31 1.80
CA LEU A 193 -2.74 -29.09 0.46
C LEU A 193 -3.35 -29.95 -0.69
N GLY A 194 -4.41 -30.73 -0.43
CA GLY A 194 -4.93 -31.75 -1.37
C GLY A 194 -6.23 -31.43 -2.12
N THR A 195 -6.94 -30.32 -1.87
CA THR A 195 -8.18 -30.01 -2.60
C THR A 195 -7.92 -29.11 -3.82
N ALA A 196 -8.36 -29.56 -5.00
CA ALA A 196 -8.23 -28.80 -6.25
C ALA A 196 -8.96 -27.45 -6.17
N SER A 197 -8.39 -26.39 -6.78
CA SER A 197 -9.04 -25.07 -6.84
C SER A 197 -10.49 -25.22 -7.35
N PRO A 198 -11.48 -24.59 -6.70
CA PRO A 198 -12.87 -24.66 -7.16
C PRO A 198 -13.04 -24.04 -8.55
N PHE A 199 -12.09 -23.21 -9.00
CA PHE A 199 -12.08 -22.52 -10.27
C PHE A 199 -10.92 -22.98 -11.18
N ASN A 200 -10.74 -24.29 -11.37
CA ASN A 200 -9.71 -24.89 -12.25
C ASN A 200 -10.02 -24.76 -13.76
N ILE A 201 -10.81 -23.76 -14.13
CA ILE A 201 -11.18 -23.40 -15.52
C ILE A 201 -10.57 -22.04 -15.91
N LYS A 202 -9.66 -21.54 -15.08
CA LYS A 202 -8.96 -20.27 -15.24
C LYS A 202 -7.92 -20.38 -16.38
N LEU A 203 -8.04 -19.51 -17.37
CA LEU A 203 -7.09 -19.36 -18.46
C LEU A 203 -5.85 -18.57 -18.02
N GLU A 204 -6.05 -17.40 -17.40
CA GLU A 204 -4.95 -16.50 -17.02
C GLU A 204 -5.23 -15.73 -15.72
N SER A 205 -4.20 -15.11 -15.15
CA SER A 205 -4.29 -14.14 -14.06
C SER A 205 -3.49 -12.90 -14.40
N LEU A 206 -4.21 -11.83 -14.69
CA LEU A 206 -3.66 -10.53 -15.01
C LEU A 206 -3.50 -9.71 -13.74
N ARG A 207 -2.36 -9.05 -13.60
CA ARG A 207 -2.11 -8.10 -12.51
C ARG A 207 -2.22 -6.68 -13.04
N LEU A 208 -3.13 -5.88 -12.49
CA LEU A 208 -3.17 -4.45 -12.80
C LEU A 208 -1.98 -3.75 -12.10
N GLY A 209 -1.05 -3.22 -12.90
CA GLY A 209 0.19 -2.60 -12.44
C GLY A 209 0.03 -1.19 -11.89
N ASP A 210 1.08 -0.67 -11.27
CA ASP A 210 1.20 0.77 -10.94
C ASP A 210 1.53 1.57 -12.21
N PHE A 211 1.35 2.89 -12.19
CA PHE A 211 1.68 3.73 -13.33
C PHE A 211 3.18 3.76 -13.61
N SER A 212 3.56 3.86 -14.89
CA SER A 212 4.92 4.24 -15.27
C SER A 212 5.19 5.72 -14.97
N GLU A 213 6.46 6.14 -15.09
CA GLU A 213 6.79 7.56 -14.95
C GLU A 213 6.15 8.39 -16.07
N GLU A 214 6.13 7.85 -17.29
CA GLU A 214 5.50 8.45 -18.47
C GLU A 214 3.98 8.60 -18.27
N GLU A 215 3.32 7.58 -17.73
CA GLU A 215 1.89 7.61 -17.42
C GLU A 215 1.55 8.65 -16.34
N LEU A 216 2.38 8.76 -15.28
CA LEU A 216 2.23 9.82 -14.28
C LEU A 216 2.38 11.20 -14.90
N ARG A 217 3.41 11.39 -15.74
CA ARG A 217 3.66 12.65 -16.45
C ARG A 217 2.50 13.01 -17.37
N ALA A 218 1.96 12.05 -18.12
CA ALA A 218 0.80 12.25 -18.98
C ALA A 218 -0.46 12.61 -18.18
N LEU A 219 -0.67 12.02 -17.00
CA LEU A 219 -1.78 12.37 -16.11
C LEU A 219 -1.64 13.82 -15.60
N TYR A 220 -0.45 14.23 -15.18
CA TYR A 220 -0.20 15.59 -14.66
C TYR A 220 -0.18 16.64 -15.78
N ALA A 221 0.18 16.25 -17.01
CA ALA A 221 0.12 17.12 -18.18
C ALA A 221 -1.32 17.60 -18.46
N GLN A 222 -2.34 16.77 -18.22
CA GLN A 222 -3.74 17.18 -18.38
C GLN A 222 -4.12 18.38 -17.49
N HIS A 223 -3.56 18.47 -16.27
CA HIS A 223 -3.74 19.66 -15.42
C HIS A 223 -3.07 20.89 -16.00
N THR A 224 -1.87 20.71 -16.55
CA THR A 224 -1.12 21.81 -17.19
C THR A 224 -1.86 22.31 -18.42
N GLU A 225 -2.43 21.41 -19.23
CA GLU A 225 -3.25 21.74 -20.40
C GLU A 225 -4.52 22.49 -20.01
N ASP A 226 -5.23 22.06 -18.96
CA ASP A 226 -6.50 22.65 -18.54
C ASP A 226 -6.34 24.00 -17.82
N THR A 227 -5.19 24.24 -17.19
CA THR A 227 -5.01 25.40 -16.27
C THR A 227 -3.86 26.33 -16.63
N GLY A 228 -2.92 25.90 -17.47
CA GLY A 228 -1.66 26.58 -17.73
C GLY A 228 -0.63 26.46 -16.59
N GLN A 229 -0.98 25.89 -15.44
CA GLN A 229 -0.07 25.75 -14.30
C GLN A 229 0.85 24.53 -14.49
N VAL A 230 2.13 24.81 -14.74
CA VAL A 230 3.13 23.79 -15.09
C VAL A 230 3.68 23.09 -13.85
N PHE A 231 3.82 21.77 -13.92
CA PHE A 231 4.68 21.00 -13.02
C PHE A 231 6.11 20.95 -13.57
N LEU A 232 7.09 21.38 -12.80
CA LEU A 232 8.51 21.28 -13.20
C LEU A 232 8.98 19.82 -13.22
N ASP A 233 9.97 19.48 -14.06
CA ASP A 233 10.51 18.12 -14.16
C ASP A 233 10.98 17.54 -12.82
N ALA A 234 11.62 18.37 -11.98
CA ALA A 234 12.05 17.97 -10.65
C ALA A 234 10.87 17.65 -9.71
N ALA A 235 9.69 18.23 -9.94
CA ALA A 235 8.47 17.92 -9.21
C ALA A 235 7.89 16.58 -9.67
N LEU A 236 7.82 16.36 -10.99
CA LEU A 236 7.32 15.11 -11.59
C LEU A 236 8.18 13.91 -11.21
N ALA A 237 9.50 14.02 -11.37
CA ALA A 237 10.45 12.98 -10.96
C ALA A 237 10.30 12.66 -9.47
N ARG A 238 10.13 13.69 -8.63
CA ARG A 238 9.95 13.48 -7.19
C ARG A 238 8.60 12.85 -6.84
N ALA A 239 7.53 13.22 -7.51
CA ALA A 239 6.22 12.60 -7.34
C ALA A 239 6.29 11.11 -7.71
N PHE A 240 6.98 10.75 -8.80
CA PHE A 240 7.19 9.36 -9.18
C PHE A 240 8.03 8.61 -8.14
N GLU A 241 9.17 9.16 -7.70
CA GLU A 241 9.99 8.56 -6.64
C GLU A 241 9.20 8.24 -5.38
N LEU A 242 8.34 9.15 -4.94
CA LEU A 242 7.57 9.03 -3.68
C LEU A 242 6.42 8.03 -3.77
N THR A 243 5.76 7.97 -4.93
CA THR A 243 4.56 7.14 -5.13
C THR A 243 4.88 5.78 -5.72
N ALA A 244 6.03 5.66 -6.38
CA ALA A 244 6.38 4.54 -7.26
C ALA A 244 5.26 4.22 -8.28
N GLY A 245 4.53 5.25 -8.74
CA GLY A 245 3.44 5.10 -9.69
C GLY A 245 2.10 4.62 -9.10
N GLN A 246 2.00 4.42 -7.78
CA GLN A 246 0.77 3.90 -7.18
C GLN A 246 -0.42 4.86 -7.49
N PRO A 247 -1.48 4.40 -8.20
CA PRO A 247 -2.45 5.31 -8.82
C PRO A 247 -3.17 6.28 -7.87
N TRP A 248 -3.50 5.82 -6.66
CA TRP A 248 -4.15 6.67 -5.66
C TRP A 248 -3.20 7.71 -5.07
N LEU A 249 -1.96 7.35 -4.76
CA LEU A 249 -0.93 8.24 -4.24
C LEU A 249 -0.56 9.29 -5.29
N VAL A 250 -0.47 8.90 -6.57
CA VAL A 250 -0.25 9.83 -7.69
C VAL A 250 -1.35 10.88 -7.75
N ASN A 251 -2.62 10.48 -7.68
CA ASN A 251 -3.74 11.42 -7.65
C ASN A 251 -3.80 12.21 -6.34
N ALA A 252 -3.53 11.58 -5.21
CA ALA A 252 -3.58 12.22 -3.90
C ALA A 252 -2.53 13.31 -3.77
N LEU A 253 -1.30 13.09 -4.25
CA LEU A 253 -0.29 14.14 -4.29
C LEU A 253 -0.70 15.31 -5.19
N GLY A 254 -1.18 15.04 -6.40
CA GLY A 254 -1.65 16.09 -7.32
C GLY A 254 -2.78 16.92 -6.70
N ARG A 255 -3.74 16.23 -6.07
CA ARG A 255 -4.85 16.85 -5.34
C ARG A 255 -4.37 17.67 -4.14
N GLU A 256 -3.46 17.15 -3.32
CA GLU A 256 -2.91 17.89 -2.18
C GLU A 256 -2.19 19.16 -2.65
N ILE A 257 -1.42 19.10 -3.73
CA ILE A 257 -0.71 20.27 -4.25
C ILE A 257 -1.71 21.33 -4.78
N VAL A 258 -2.66 20.91 -5.62
CA VAL A 258 -3.54 21.84 -6.33
C VAL A 258 -4.68 22.36 -5.45
N GLU A 259 -5.29 21.50 -4.63
CA GLU A 259 -6.48 21.86 -3.86
C GLU A 259 -6.19 22.25 -2.41
N LYS A 260 -5.16 21.65 -1.77
CA LYS A 260 -4.94 21.80 -0.33
C LYS A 260 -3.81 22.75 0.01
N LEU A 261 -2.68 22.62 -0.66
CA LEU A 261 -1.64 23.65 -0.65
C LEU A 261 -2.09 24.88 -1.44
N ALA A 262 -2.97 24.68 -2.44
CA ALA A 262 -3.50 25.74 -3.30
C ALA A 262 -2.38 26.61 -3.87
N VAL A 263 -1.35 25.97 -4.43
CA VAL A 263 -0.23 26.68 -5.08
C VAL A 263 -0.82 27.66 -6.10
N PRO A 264 -0.47 28.96 -6.04
CA PRO A 264 -1.08 29.97 -6.90
C PRO A 264 -0.97 29.60 -8.39
N PRO A 265 -2.03 29.80 -9.21
CA PRO A 265 -2.02 29.36 -10.62
C PRO A 265 -0.89 29.94 -11.49
N GLY A 266 -0.38 31.13 -11.14
CA GLY A 266 0.75 31.77 -11.83
C GLY A 266 2.13 31.23 -11.41
N GLU A 267 2.20 30.36 -10.41
CA GLU A 267 3.42 29.76 -9.92
C GLU A 267 3.58 28.32 -10.41
N ALA A 268 4.76 27.99 -10.90
CA ALA A 268 5.10 26.62 -11.28
C ALA A 268 5.17 25.71 -10.05
N ILE A 269 4.68 24.48 -10.21
CA ILE A 269 4.73 23.49 -9.13
C ILE A 269 6.14 22.90 -9.05
N THR A 270 6.78 23.07 -7.90
CA THR A 270 8.18 22.70 -7.67
C THR A 270 8.31 21.41 -6.86
N ARG A 271 9.54 20.87 -6.82
CA ARG A 271 9.89 19.75 -5.92
C ARG A 271 9.55 20.05 -4.45
N ALA A 272 9.68 21.30 -4.01
CA ALA A 272 9.38 21.68 -2.62
C ALA A 272 7.88 21.55 -2.31
N HIS A 273 7.01 21.91 -3.26
CA HIS A 273 5.56 21.71 -3.12
C HIS A 273 5.21 20.21 -3.00
N VAL A 274 5.89 19.35 -3.75
CA VAL A 274 5.70 17.89 -3.66
C VAL A 274 6.10 17.35 -2.28
N GLU A 275 7.24 17.79 -1.73
CA GLU A 275 7.63 17.39 -0.37
C GLU A 275 6.61 17.87 0.67
N GLN A 276 6.16 19.11 0.57
CA GLN A 276 5.16 19.66 1.50
C GLN A 276 3.82 18.90 1.42
N ALA A 277 3.38 18.55 0.20
CA ALA A 277 2.17 17.75 -0.01
C ALA A 277 2.31 16.34 0.54
N LYS A 278 3.49 15.70 0.38
CA LYS A 278 3.80 14.39 0.96
C LYS A 278 3.66 14.41 2.48
N GLU A 279 4.26 15.39 3.15
CA GLU A 279 4.17 15.52 4.62
C GLU A 279 2.73 15.71 5.08
N ARG A 280 1.96 16.60 4.41
CA ARG A 280 0.53 16.78 4.71
C ARG A 280 -0.27 15.50 4.50
N LEU A 281 -0.04 14.80 3.40
CA LEU A 281 -0.74 13.55 3.08
C LEU A 281 -0.52 12.49 4.18
N ILE A 282 0.70 12.35 4.68
CA ILE A 282 1.05 11.40 5.75
C ILE A 282 0.47 11.83 7.11
N LEU A 283 0.37 13.13 7.37
CA LEU A 283 -0.19 13.68 8.61
C LEU A 283 -1.71 13.58 8.66
N GLU A 284 -2.40 14.04 7.60
CA GLU A 284 -3.86 14.21 7.56
C GLU A 284 -4.63 12.93 7.21
N ARG A 285 -4.08 12.04 6.37
CA ARG A 285 -4.87 10.94 5.77
C ARG A 285 -4.60 9.57 6.40
N ALA A 286 -4.69 9.50 7.73
CA ALA A 286 -4.75 8.23 8.44
C ALA A 286 -5.92 7.34 7.96
N THR A 287 -7.05 7.92 7.54
CA THR A 287 -8.29 7.15 7.26
C THR A 287 -8.23 6.20 6.04
N HIS A 288 -7.59 6.57 4.94
CA HIS A 288 -7.37 5.62 3.83
C HIS A 288 -6.29 4.59 4.17
N LEU A 289 -5.32 5.00 4.98
CA LEU A 289 -4.27 4.13 5.49
C LEU A 289 -4.80 3.18 6.57
N ASP A 290 -5.92 3.46 7.25
CA ASP A 290 -6.51 2.62 8.31
C ASP A 290 -6.81 1.19 7.81
N SER A 291 -7.25 1.08 6.55
CA SER A 291 -7.45 -0.22 5.90
C SER A 291 -6.15 -1.02 5.78
N LEU A 292 -5.00 -0.36 5.58
CA LEU A 292 -3.66 -0.97 5.58
C LEU A 292 -3.12 -1.14 7.01
N VAL A 293 -3.39 -0.20 7.92
CA VAL A 293 -3.03 -0.25 9.34
C VAL A 293 -3.59 -1.49 10.00
N SER A 294 -4.89 -1.76 9.80
CA SER A 294 -5.53 -2.96 10.34
C SER A 294 -4.84 -4.25 9.86
N LYS A 295 -4.25 -4.25 8.65
CA LYS A 295 -3.48 -5.38 8.11
C LYS A 295 -2.11 -5.52 8.73
N LEU A 296 -1.49 -4.45 9.23
CA LEU A 296 -0.16 -4.52 9.87
C LEU A 296 -0.16 -5.38 11.14
N ALA A 297 -1.31 -5.57 11.78
CA ALA A 297 -1.47 -6.44 12.94
C ALA A 297 -1.65 -7.93 12.58
N GLU A 298 -1.92 -8.27 11.31
CA GLU A 298 -2.13 -9.66 10.90
C GLU A 298 -0.83 -10.47 11.05
N PRO A 299 -0.86 -11.67 11.69
CA PRO A 299 0.35 -12.47 11.91
C PRO A 299 1.15 -12.76 10.63
N ARG A 300 0.46 -13.01 9.51
CA ARG A 300 1.09 -13.25 8.20
C ARG A 300 1.81 -12.02 7.64
N VAL A 301 1.24 -10.83 7.82
CA VAL A 301 1.86 -9.58 7.37
C VAL A 301 3.08 -9.30 8.24
N ARG A 302 2.96 -9.49 9.55
CA ARG A 302 4.07 -9.32 10.50
C ARG A 302 5.26 -10.22 10.18
N ARG A 303 5.03 -11.52 9.87
CA ARG A 303 6.11 -12.47 9.52
C ARG A 303 6.98 -11.99 8.35
N VAL A 304 6.44 -11.14 7.47
CA VAL A 304 7.16 -10.56 6.34
C VAL A 304 7.74 -9.17 6.68
N LEU A 305 6.90 -8.26 7.20
CA LEU A 305 7.31 -6.88 7.44
C LEU A 305 8.29 -6.73 8.60
N GLU A 306 8.17 -7.54 9.66
CA GLU A 306 9.05 -7.43 10.84
C GLU A 306 10.51 -7.70 10.50
N PRO A 307 10.88 -8.82 9.85
CA PRO A 307 12.26 -9.04 9.42
C PRO A 307 12.71 -8.04 8.34
N MET A 308 11.80 -7.54 7.50
CA MET A 308 12.13 -6.51 6.50
C MET A 308 12.53 -5.18 7.17
N LEU A 309 11.77 -4.74 8.17
CA LEU A 309 12.05 -3.53 8.94
C LEU A 309 13.30 -3.71 9.80
N ALA A 310 13.53 -4.92 10.35
CA ALA A 310 14.75 -5.26 11.07
C ALA A 310 15.98 -5.38 10.14
N GLY A 311 15.77 -5.42 8.83
CA GLY A 311 16.80 -5.66 7.82
C GLY A 311 17.43 -7.06 7.92
N THR A 312 16.77 -7.99 8.61
CA THR A 312 17.14 -9.40 8.77
C THR A 312 16.45 -10.32 7.78
N TYR A 313 15.56 -9.79 6.93
CA TYR A 313 14.91 -10.56 5.87
C TYR A 313 15.96 -11.06 4.87
N ALA A 314 16.39 -12.31 5.07
CA ALA A 314 17.40 -12.97 4.26
C ALA A 314 16.86 -13.48 2.92
N GLY A 315 15.54 -13.38 2.69
CA GLY A 315 14.88 -14.04 1.58
C GLY A 315 14.97 -15.56 1.74
N GLY A 316 13.98 -16.16 2.40
CA GLY A 316 13.76 -17.60 2.34
C GLY A 316 12.95 -17.90 1.08
N GLY A 317 13.53 -18.68 0.17
CA GLY A 317 12.99 -18.93 -1.16
C GLY A 317 11.60 -19.55 -1.13
N ASP A 318 10.65 -18.92 -1.82
CA ASP A 318 10.29 -19.30 -3.18
C ASP A 318 9.27 -18.27 -3.71
N THR A 319 8.98 -18.36 -4.99
CA THR A 319 7.71 -17.91 -5.57
C THR A 319 6.46 -18.52 -4.88
N TYR A 320 6.65 -19.32 -3.83
CA TYR A 320 5.67 -20.04 -3.00
C TYR A 320 5.61 -19.57 -1.52
N ASP A 321 6.28 -18.49 -1.13
CA ASP A 321 5.99 -17.86 0.18
C ASP A 321 4.61 -17.17 0.10
N ASP A 322 3.57 -17.90 0.51
CA ASP A 322 2.16 -17.45 0.55
C ASP A 322 1.99 -16.15 1.36
N ASP A 323 2.83 -15.91 2.36
CA ASP A 323 2.77 -14.66 3.13
C ASP A 323 3.38 -13.51 2.34
N ALA A 324 4.54 -13.70 1.70
CA ALA A 324 5.15 -12.66 0.87
C ALA A 324 4.27 -12.32 -0.35
N SER A 325 3.64 -13.31 -0.98
CA SER A 325 2.68 -13.11 -2.07
C SER A 325 1.46 -12.32 -1.60
N TYR A 326 0.96 -12.61 -0.40
CA TYR A 326 -0.14 -11.82 0.15
C TYR A 326 0.23 -10.39 0.50
N VAL A 327 1.40 -10.15 1.09
CA VAL A 327 1.84 -8.78 1.38
C VAL A 327 2.05 -7.99 0.06
N ARG A 328 2.45 -8.66 -1.03
CA ARG A 328 2.51 -8.09 -2.39
C ARG A 328 1.13 -7.75 -2.93
N ASP A 329 0.15 -8.64 -2.78
CA ASP A 329 -1.23 -8.44 -3.21
C ASP A 329 -1.95 -7.34 -2.42
N LEU A 330 -1.59 -7.15 -1.15
CA LEU A 330 -2.02 -5.99 -0.36
C LEU A 330 -1.39 -4.67 -0.85
N GLY A 331 -0.35 -4.72 -1.68
CA GLY A 331 0.39 -3.54 -2.15
C GLY A 331 1.30 -2.92 -1.09
N LEU A 332 1.60 -3.63 0.00
CA LEU A 332 2.50 -3.16 1.05
C LEU A 332 3.97 -3.26 0.63
N VAL A 333 4.30 -4.22 -0.23
CA VAL A 333 5.65 -4.46 -0.75
C VAL A 333 5.66 -4.51 -2.28
N ALA A 334 6.77 -4.09 -2.87
CA ALA A 334 6.98 -4.12 -4.31
C ALA A 334 7.08 -5.56 -4.83
N GLN A 335 6.74 -5.74 -6.11
CA GLN A 335 6.77 -7.06 -6.76
C GLN A 335 8.19 -7.60 -6.98
N GLY A 336 9.16 -6.70 -7.20
CA GLY A 336 10.55 -7.06 -7.50
C GLY A 336 11.33 -7.64 -6.31
N LYS A 337 12.48 -8.25 -6.63
CA LYS A 337 13.49 -8.68 -5.65
C LYS A 337 14.63 -7.65 -5.57
N PRO A 338 15.22 -7.39 -4.38
CA PRO A 338 14.80 -7.89 -3.08
C PRO A 338 13.48 -7.26 -2.62
N LEU A 339 12.77 -7.94 -1.71
CA LEU A 339 11.47 -7.49 -1.20
C LEU A 339 11.63 -6.15 -0.47
N ARG A 340 10.92 -5.13 -0.92
CA ARG A 340 10.98 -3.77 -0.35
C ARG A 340 9.58 -3.22 -0.15
N VAL A 341 9.40 -2.31 0.81
CA VAL A 341 8.14 -1.57 0.94
C VAL A 341 7.80 -0.91 -0.40
N ALA A 342 6.53 -0.95 -0.80
CA ALA A 342 6.09 -0.64 -2.16
C ALA A 342 6.53 0.75 -2.63
N ASN A 343 6.48 1.74 -1.75
CA ASN A 343 6.89 3.12 -2.05
C ASN A 343 7.36 3.88 -0.80
N PRO A 344 8.10 4.98 -0.95
CA PRO A 344 8.56 5.80 0.17
C PRO A 344 7.46 6.35 1.09
N ILE A 345 6.27 6.66 0.56
CA ILE A 345 5.16 7.16 1.40
C ILE A 345 4.69 6.05 2.35
N TYR A 346 4.42 4.85 1.85
CA TYR A 346 4.04 3.70 2.68
C TYR A 346 5.12 3.35 3.70
N ARG A 347 6.40 3.52 3.33
CA ARG A 347 7.51 3.32 4.26
C ARG A 347 7.42 4.25 5.47
N GLU A 348 7.08 5.52 5.26
CA GLU A 348 6.90 6.49 6.35
C GLU A 348 5.62 6.21 7.15
N VAL A 349 4.53 5.86 6.47
CA VAL A 349 3.25 5.53 7.10
C VAL A 349 3.37 4.32 8.01
N ILE A 350 3.91 3.19 7.52
CA ILE A 350 4.06 1.95 8.30
C ILE A 350 4.84 2.26 9.57
N ALA A 351 5.95 2.97 9.45
CA ALA A 351 6.77 3.36 10.59
C ALA A 351 5.98 4.17 11.63
N ARG A 352 5.25 5.19 11.16
CA ARG A 352 4.45 6.08 12.01
C ARG A 352 3.36 5.32 12.75
N VAL A 353 2.62 4.49 12.02
CA VAL A 353 1.53 3.66 12.55
C VAL A 353 2.05 2.67 13.59
N LEU A 354 3.15 1.98 13.31
CA LEU A 354 3.73 1.03 14.27
C LEU A 354 4.29 1.73 15.53
N SER A 355 4.60 3.02 15.44
CA SER A 355 5.13 3.82 16.55
C SER A 355 4.05 4.61 17.33
N SER A 356 2.82 4.70 16.84
CA SER A 356 1.79 5.61 17.39
C SER A 356 1.42 5.29 18.84
N SER A 357 1.28 4.00 19.18
CA SER A 357 0.94 3.56 20.54
C SER A 357 2.02 3.90 21.58
N ALA A 358 3.28 4.04 21.16
CA ALA A 358 4.34 4.57 22.01
C ALA A 358 4.30 6.10 22.07
N GLU A 359 3.99 6.79 20.97
CA GLU A 359 3.94 8.26 20.93
C GLU A 359 2.95 8.83 21.96
N GLU A 360 1.76 8.22 22.11
CA GLU A 360 0.75 8.62 23.10
C GLU A 360 1.23 8.55 24.56
N ARG A 361 2.24 7.72 24.83
CA ARG A 361 2.78 7.49 26.17
C ARG A 361 4.05 8.30 26.46
N ILE A 362 4.50 9.11 25.51
CA ILE A 362 5.74 9.88 25.61
C ILE A 362 5.45 11.34 25.95
N ASP A 363 5.91 11.76 27.12
CA ASP A 363 5.96 13.18 27.50
C ASP A 363 7.33 13.79 27.12
N ALA A 364 7.39 14.36 25.93
CA ALA A 364 8.61 14.97 25.38
C ALA A 364 8.28 16.29 24.65
N PRO A 365 7.89 17.37 25.37
CA PRO A 365 7.53 18.63 24.75
C PRO A 365 8.72 19.22 23.97
N PRO A 366 8.51 19.68 22.72
CA PRO A 366 9.58 20.17 21.83
C PRO A 366 10.43 21.29 22.42
N GLU A 367 9.79 22.21 23.16
CA GLU A 367 10.40 23.34 23.89
C GLU A 367 11.61 22.89 24.72
N ARG A 368 11.53 21.71 25.35
CA ARG A 368 12.57 21.13 26.21
C ARG A 368 13.84 20.80 25.43
N PHE A 369 13.78 20.70 24.10
CA PHE A 369 14.90 20.30 23.25
C PHE A 369 15.44 21.44 22.39
N LEU A 370 15.02 22.69 22.62
CA LEU A 370 15.55 23.85 21.91
C LEU A 370 16.72 24.51 22.66
N LEU A 371 17.77 24.85 21.92
CA LEU A 371 18.80 25.77 22.37
C LEU A 371 18.29 27.21 22.26
N PRO A 372 18.88 28.18 22.99
CA PRO A 372 18.49 29.59 22.90
C PRO A 372 18.58 30.17 21.47
N ASP A 373 19.39 29.58 20.59
CA ASP A 373 19.54 29.96 19.20
C ASP A 373 18.55 29.27 18.24
N GLY A 374 17.54 28.59 18.79
CA GLY A 374 16.51 27.87 18.03
C GLY A 374 16.95 26.54 17.43
N ARG A 375 18.21 26.09 17.64
CA ARG A 375 18.66 24.77 17.18
C ARG A 375 18.23 23.66 18.12
N LEU A 376 18.12 22.44 17.60
CA LEU A 376 17.84 21.26 18.41
C LEU A 376 19.06 20.90 19.27
N ALA A 377 18.84 20.85 20.59
CA ALA A 377 19.78 20.38 21.62
C ALA A 377 19.90 18.84 21.57
N PHE A 378 20.41 18.32 20.46
CA PHE A 378 20.33 16.88 20.15
C PHE A 378 20.96 15.95 21.20
N ARG A 379 22.06 16.36 21.84
CA ARG A 379 22.63 15.59 22.97
C ARG A 379 21.70 15.56 24.20
N ARG A 380 20.99 16.66 24.49
CA ARG A 380 19.99 16.73 25.57
C ARG A 380 18.80 15.83 25.26
N LEU A 381 18.36 15.81 24.00
CA LEU A 381 17.33 14.90 23.50
C LEU A 381 17.72 13.44 23.73
N LEU A 382 18.91 13.02 23.27
CA LEU A 382 19.35 11.63 23.41
C LEU A 382 19.50 11.19 24.88
N ARG A 383 19.90 12.09 25.78
CA ARG A 383 19.94 11.79 27.22
C ARG A 383 18.53 11.63 27.81
N ALA A 384 17.59 12.48 27.42
CA ALA A 384 16.20 12.35 27.85
C ALA A 384 15.59 11.04 27.34
N PHE A 385 15.87 10.67 26.08
CA PHE A 385 15.48 9.38 25.56
C PHE A 385 16.12 8.22 26.33
N ALA A 386 17.41 8.29 26.66
CA ALA A 386 18.09 7.24 27.41
C ALA A 386 17.50 7.01 28.81
N ALA A 387 17.15 8.10 29.52
CA ALA A 387 16.43 8.03 30.80
C ALA A 387 15.02 7.41 30.63
N PHE A 388 14.25 7.91 29.67
CA PHE A 388 12.93 7.38 29.34
C PHE A 388 12.97 5.88 28.98
N TRP A 389 13.93 5.48 28.15
CA TRP A 389 14.11 4.09 27.73
C TRP A 389 14.45 3.18 28.91
N HIS A 390 15.28 3.65 29.84
CA HIS A 390 15.61 2.91 31.05
C HIS A 390 14.39 2.68 31.96
N GLU A 391 13.50 3.67 32.07
CA GLU A 391 12.31 3.61 32.94
C GLU A 391 11.13 2.86 32.30
N HIS A 392 10.93 3.00 30.98
CA HIS A 392 9.69 2.57 30.30
C HIS A 392 9.92 1.66 29.08
N GLY A 393 11.16 1.55 28.60
CA GLY A 393 11.48 0.93 27.30
C GLY A 393 11.05 -0.54 27.18
N GLU A 394 11.30 -1.36 28.22
CA GLU A 394 10.96 -2.79 28.18
C GLU A 394 9.44 -3.03 28.12
N VAL A 395 8.67 -2.31 28.94
CA VAL A 395 7.20 -2.43 28.99
C VAL A 395 6.58 -1.97 27.67
N LEU A 396 7.05 -0.85 27.12
CA LEU A 396 6.58 -0.33 25.85
C LEU A 396 6.93 -1.27 24.69
N ALA A 397 8.18 -1.73 24.62
CA ALA A 397 8.63 -2.61 23.56
C ALA A 397 7.92 -3.98 23.58
N SER A 398 7.67 -4.54 24.78
CA SER A 398 6.99 -5.83 24.93
C SER A 398 5.52 -5.79 24.51
N GLY A 399 4.87 -4.64 24.62
CA GLY A 399 3.48 -4.44 24.19
C GLY A 399 3.30 -4.16 22.70
N MET A 400 4.39 -4.03 21.94
CA MET A 400 4.31 -3.73 20.50
C MET A 400 4.09 -4.99 19.65
N PRO A 401 3.32 -4.88 18.55
CA PRO A 401 3.13 -5.98 17.63
C PRO A 401 4.41 -6.38 16.88
N TYR A 402 5.48 -5.58 16.91
CA TYR A 402 6.75 -5.80 16.20
C TYR A 402 7.96 -5.82 17.16
N PRO A 403 8.11 -6.83 18.03
CA PRO A 403 9.17 -6.90 19.06
C PRO A 403 10.60 -6.84 18.51
N GLU A 404 10.86 -7.30 17.28
CA GLU A 404 12.20 -7.25 16.70
C GLU A 404 12.66 -5.80 16.44
N VAL A 405 11.75 -4.91 16.07
CA VAL A 405 12.06 -3.51 15.77
C VAL A 405 11.52 -2.54 16.82
N ALA A 406 10.92 -3.05 17.89
CA ALA A 406 10.28 -2.25 18.93
C ALA A 406 11.20 -1.19 19.55
N PRO A 407 12.47 -1.46 19.90
CA PRO A 407 13.37 -0.42 20.41
C PRO A 407 13.57 0.76 19.45
N GLN A 408 13.70 0.46 18.16
CA GLN A 408 13.83 1.48 17.13
C GLN A 408 12.52 2.26 16.95
N LEU A 409 11.38 1.58 16.95
CA LEU A 409 10.06 2.23 16.87
C LEU A 409 9.82 3.17 18.05
N VAL A 410 10.22 2.80 19.27
CA VAL A 410 10.10 3.65 20.47
C VAL A 410 10.99 4.89 20.35
N LEU A 411 12.25 4.76 19.88
CA LEU A 411 13.09 5.94 19.61
C LEU A 411 12.49 6.84 18.54
N MET A 412 11.91 6.26 17.49
CA MET A 412 11.26 7.02 16.43
C MET A 412 10.04 7.79 16.95
N ALA A 413 9.21 7.17 17.79
CA ALA A 413 8.09 7.84 18.48
C ALA A 413 8.59 8.99 19.37
N PHE A 414 9.67 8.76 20.13
CA PHE A 414 10.25 9.78 21.00
C PHE A 414 10.80 10.96 20.20
N LEU A 415 11.54 10.69 19.13
CA LEU A 415 12.04 11.73 18.24
C LEU A 415 10.89 12.51 17.61
N GLN A 416 9.83 11.83 17.16
CA GLN A 416 8.65 12.46 16.58
C GLN A 416 8.05 13.45 17.58
N ARG A 417 7.80 13.02 18.82
CA ARG A 417 7.26 13.89 19.86
C ARG A 417 8.17 15.07 20.18
N ALA A 418 9.48 14.83 20.26
CA ALA A 418 10.48 15.83 20.60
C ALA A 418 10.74 16.86 19.50
N VAL A 419 10.42 16.56 18.24
CA VAL A 419 10.58 17.48 17.11
C VAL A 419 9.27 17.98 16.52
N ASN A 420 8.12 17.48 17.00
CA ASN A 420 6.79 18.02 16.67
C ASN A 420 6.83 19.56 16.89
N GLY A 421 6.24 20.36 16.00
CA GLY A 421 6.37 21.83 16.06
C GLY A 421 7.45 22.44 15.16
N GLY A 422 8.02 21.66 14.23
CA GLY A 422 8.78 22.21 13.09
C GLY A 422 9.80 21.25 12.47
N GLY A 423 10.22 20.20 13.18
CA GLY A 423 11.19 19.24 12.68
C GLY A 423 10.58 18.09 11.86
N PHE A 424 11.43 17.44 11.07
CA PHE A 424 11.11 16.30 10.21
C PHE A 424 12.06 15.14 10.48
N ILE A 425 11.58 13.90 10.30
CA ILE A 425 12.38 12.68 10.45
C ILE A 425 12.29 11.88 9.16
N ASP A 426 13.37 11.85 8.39
CA ASP A 426 13.48 10.95 7.24
C ASP A 426 13.91 9.57 7.73
N ARG A 427 13.34 8.53 7.13
CA ARG A 427 13.54 7.13 7.53
C ARG A 427 14.01 6.32 6.34
N GLU A 428 15.09 5.56 6.50
CA GLU A 428 15.59 4.67 5.48
C GLU A 428 15.85 3.26 6.05
N TYR A 429 15.06 2.29 5.58
CA TYR A 429 15.28 0.87 5.85
C TYR A 429 16.17 0.29 4.75
N GLY A 430 17.35 -0.21 5.11
CA GLY A 430 18.14 -1.00 4.17
C GLY A 430 17.65 -2.44 4.17
N VAL A 431 16.77 -2.76 3.23
CA VAL A 431 16.36 -4.14 2.93
C VAL A 431 17.61 -5.02 2.78
N GLY A 432 17.69 -6.10 3.57
CA GLY A 432 18.78 -7.07 3.52
C GLY A 432 20.14 -6.58 4.00
N ARG A 433 20.23 -5.39 4.61
CA ARG A 433 21.49 -4.82 5.17
C ARG A 433 21.44 -4.54 6.67
N GLY A 434 20.35 -4.91 7.36
CA GLY A 434 20.23 -4.75 8.82
C GLY A 434 20.31 -3.31 9.32
N ARG A 435 19.98 -2.29 8.50
CA ARG A 435 20.14 -0.86 8.86
C ARG A 435 18.81 -0.14 8.98
N ILE A 436 18.66 0.65 10.05
CA ILE A 436 17.63 1.68 10.19
C ILE A 436 18.35 3.02 10.33
N ASP A 437 18.40 3.72 9.20
CA ASP A 437 18.98 5.06 9.07
C ASP A 437 17.89 6.11 9.35
N LEU A 438 18.15 7.03 10.27
CA LEU A 438 17.26 8.17 10.55
C LEU A 438 17.98 9.49 10.27
N LEU A 439 17.29 10.44 9.64
CA LEU A 439 17.76 11.81 9.50
C LEU A 439 16.75 12.77 10.13
N VAL A 440 17.14 13.40 11.23
CA VAL A 440 16.39 14.50 11.81
C VAL A 440 16.77 15.80 11.09
N ARG A 441 15.79 16.47 10.51
CA ARG A 441 15.88 17.80 9.92
C ARG A 441 15.12 18.79 10.80
N PHE A 442 15.79 19.80 11.34
CA PHE A 442 15.17 20.78 12.22
C PHE A 442 15.39 22.19 11.68
N PRO A 443 14.34 22.90 11.22
CA PRO A 443 14.47 24.28 10.77
C PRO A 443 14.75 25.20 11.95
N TYR A 444 15.61 26.20 11.73
CA TYR A 444 15.93 27.24 12.71
C TYR A 444 16.27 28.55 11.99
N ARG A 445 16.14 29.67 12.68
CA ARG A 445 16.60 30.97 12.18
C ARG A 445 18.04 31.20 12.55
N LYS A 446 18.85 31.63 11.59
CA LYS A 446 20.20 32.12 11.83
C LYS A 446 20.15 33.52 12.49
N PRO A 447 21.27 33.98 13.08
CA PRO A 447 21.38 35.33 13.62
C PRO A 447 21.04 36.44 12.60
N ASP A 448 21.25 36.19 11.31
CA ASP A 448 20.93 37.11 10.20
C ASP A 448 19.44 37.10 9.80
N GLY A 449 18.59 36.35 10.53
CA GLY A 449 17.16 36.22 10.24
C GLY A 449 16.81 35.20 9.15
N SER A 450 17.79 34.69 8.41
CA SER A 450 17.56 33.68 7.36
C SER A 450 17.25 32.30 7.93
N TRP A 451 16.46 31.51 7.20
CA TRP A 451 16.16 30.14 7.58
C TRP A 451 17.32 29.19 7.23
N ALA A 452 17.57 28.22 8.11
CA ALA A 452 18.48 27.11 7.88
C ALA A 452 17.88 25.81 8.44
N VAL A 453 18.42 24.68 7.99
CA VAL A 453 18.01 23.35 8.48
C VAL A 453 19.19 22.67 9.14
N GLN A 454 19.06 22.38 10.44
CA GLN A 454 19.99 21.52 11.15
C GLN A 454 19.72 20.06 10.78
N ARG A 455 20.79 19.30 10.52
CA ARG A 455 20.70 17.88 10.12
C ARG A 455 21.45 16.99 11.12
N ARG A 456 20.80 15.91 11.57
CA ARG A 456 21.37 14.90 12.47
C ARG A 456 21.06 13.50 11.94
N ALA A 457 22.10 12.77 11.56
CA ALA A 457 21.99 11.39 11.10
C ALA A 457 22.20 10.42 12.26
N LEU A 458 21.35 9.40 12.33
CA LEU A 458 21.45 8.28 13.26
C LEU A 458 21.47 6.96 12.50
N GLU A 459 22.28 6.02 12.98
CA GLU A 459 22.22 4.60 12.63
C GLU A 459 21.73 3.84 13.87
N LEU A 460 20.76 2.94 13.71
CA LEU A 460 20.19 2.17 14.83
C LEU A 460 20.50 0.67 14.69
N LYS A 461 20.99 0.06 15.78
CA LYS A 461 21.27 -1.38 15.87
C LYS A 461 20.61 -1.99 17.09
N VAL A 462 20.10 -3.21 16.93
CA VAL A 462 19.66 -4.05 18.05
C VAL A 462 20.66 -5.19 18.17
N TRP A 463 21.32 -5.29 19.32
CA TRP A 463 22.27 -6.34 19.62
C TRP A 463 21.53 -7.51 20.28
N ARG A 464 21.31 -8.60 19.54
CA ARG A 464 20.58 -9.77 20.04
C ARG A 464 21.51 -10.84 20.62
N LYS A 465 20.94 -11.73 21.44
CA LYS A 465 21.64 -12.91 21.96
C LYS A 465 22.16 -13.77 20.79
N GLY A 466 23.42 -14.17 20.85
CA GLY A 466 24.09 -14.95 19.79
C GLY A 466 24.69 -14.12 18.65
N GLN A 467 24.46 -12.80 18.60
CA GLN A 467 25.09 -11.91 17.61
C GLN A 467 26.39 -11.30 18.12
N LYS A 468 27.33 -11.02 17.20
CA LYS A 468 28.53 -10.22 17.48
C LYS A 468 28.12 -8.78 17.81
N ASP A 469 28.96 -8.09 18.58
CA ASP A 469 28.73 -6.67 18.89
C ASP A 469 28.61 -5.84 17.60
N PRO A 470 27.47 -5.16 17.35
CA PRO A 470 27.22 -4.47 16.10
C PRO A 470 28.00 -3.16 15.97
N LEU A 471 28.84 -2.77 16.93
CA LEU A 471 29.58 -1.49 16.91
C LEU A 471 30.36 -1.26 15.61
N ARG A 472 31.18 -2.23 15.20
CA ARG A 472 32.03 -2.08 14.01
C ARG A 472 31.19 -1.97 12.73
N GLU A 473 30.15 -2.81 12.63
CA GLU A 473 29.22 -2.80 11.51
C GLU A 473 28.41 -1.50 11.45
N GLY A 474 27.84 -1.08 12.58
CA GLY A 474 27.08 0.17 12.70
C GLY A 474 27.91 1.41 12.38
N LEU A 475 29.20 1.45 12.78
CA LEU A 475 30.09 2.56 12.41
C LEU A 475 30.40 2.58 10.91
N ALA A 476 30.52 1.42 10.26
CA ALA A 476 30.71 1.34 8.81
C ALA A 476 29.47 1.79 8.04
N GLN A 477 28.28 1.41 8.49
CA GLN A 477 27.01 1.80 7.87
C GLN A 477 26.70 3.28 8.09
N LEU A 478 26.90 3.79 9.31
CA LEU A 478 26.82 5.22 9.60
C LEU A 478 27.77 6.02 8.70
N ASP A 479 28.97 5.50 8.38
CA ASP A 479 29.89 6.17 7.48
C ASP A 479 29.37 6.28 6.05
N GLU A 480 28.79 5.20 5.50
CA GLU A 480 28.13 5.21 4.19
C GLU A 480 27.02 6.27 4.18
N TYR A 481 26.20 6.30 5.22
CA TYR A 481 25.09 7.23 5.31
C TYR A 481 25.55 8.68 5.40
N LEU A 482 26.51 8.98 6.29
CA LEU A 482 27.10 10.30 6.42
C LEU A 482 27.75 10.77 5.11
N SER A 483 28.35 9.84 4.34
CA SER A 483 28.93 10.15 3.04
C SER A 483 27.88 10.64 2.04
N ARG A 484 26.76 9.91 1.92
CA ARG A 484 25.65 10.27 1.04
C ARG A 484 25.01 11.59 1.43
N LEU A 485 24.88 11.84 2.73
CA LEU A 485 24.31 13.09 3.25
C LEU A 485 25.31 14.26 3.29
N ARG A 486 26.59 14.02 2.99
CA ARG A 486 27.71 14.97 3.11
C ARG A 486 27.83 15.56 4.53
N LEU A 487 27.61 14.74 5.55
CA LEU A 487 27.70 15.12 6.97
C LEU A 487 29.04 14.68 7.57
N ARG A 488 29.58 15.49 8.49
CA ARG A 488 30.86 15.22 9.18
C ARG A 488 30.70 14.48 10.53
N ARG A 489 29.46 14.37 11.02
CA ARG A 489 29.14 13.76 12.31
C ARG A 489 27.79 13.05 12.27
N GLY A 490 27.71 11.90 12.93
CA GLY A 490 26.48 11.18 13.18
C GLY A 490 26.39 10.59 14.59
N THR A 491 25.33 9.84 14.84
CA THR A 491 25.11 9.09 16.07
C THR A 491 24.85 7.62 15.73
N LEU A 492 25.50 6.69 16.42
CA LEU A 492 25.17 5.27 16.42
C LEU A 492 24.44 4.95 17.72
N VAL A 493 23.22 4.42 17.64
CA VAL A 493 22.47 3.93 18.79
C VAL A 493 22.43 2.40 18.75
N ILE A 494 22.86 1.76 19.83
CA ILE A 494 22.86 0.30 19.97
C ILE A 494 21.96 -0.05 21.16
N PHE A 495 20.86 -0.74 20.88
CA PHE A 495 19.98 -1.32 21.90
C PHE A 495 20.47 -2.73 22.26
N ASP A 496 20.85 -2.95 23.51
CA ASP A 496 21.27 -4.25 24.01
C ASP A 496 20.06 -5.13 24.36
N ALA A 497 19.71 -6.05 23.46
CA ALA A 497 18.60 -6.98 23.60
C ALA A 497 19.09 -8.42 23.84
N ARG A 498 20.28 -8.60 24.44
CA ARG A 498 20.84 -9.93 24.76
C ARG A 498 20.25 -10.56 26.03
N GLY A 499 19.64 -9.75 26.89
CA GLY A 499 18.94 -10.15 28.11
C GLY A 499 17.62 -9.39 28.26
N ARG A 500 17.02 -9.37 29.46
CA ARG A 500 15.92 -8.43 29.74
C ARG A 500 16.42 -7.00 29.52
N LEU A 501 15.63 -6.19 28.79
CA LEU A 501 16.02 -4.88 28.25
C LEU A 501 16.39 -3.83 29.34
N ALA A 502 16.16 -4.10 30.63
CA ALA A 502 16.09 -3.07 31.67
C ALA A 502 17.23 -3.01 32.71
N ARG A 503 18.46 -3.48 32.47
CA ARG A 503 19.50 -3.45 33.55
C ARG A 503 20.86 -2.83 33.24
N SER A 504 21.13 -2.42 32.01
CA SER A 504 22.36 -1.69 31.71
C SER A 504 22.11 -0.19 31.79
N ALA A 505 22.93 0.53 32.56
CA ALA A 505 22.90 1.99 32.53
C ALA A 505 23.27 2.50 31.12
N PRO A 506 22.60 3.53 30.60
CA PRO A 506 22.90 4.07 29.28
C PRO A 506 24.34 4.60 29.23
N ARG A 507 25.08 4.24 28.18
CA ARG A 507 26.49 4.64 28.01
C ARG A 507 26.66 5.50 26.77
N PHE A 508 27.22 6.69 26.97
CA PHE A 508 27.63 7.59 25.90
C PHE A 508 29.14 7.51 25.71
N SER A 509 29.59 7.33 24.47
CA SER A 509 31.00 7.42 24.08
C SER A 509 31.14 8.14 22.74
N GLU A 510 32.38 8.47 22.38
CA GLU A 510 32.72 8.99 21.04
C GLU A 510 33.57 7.93 20.33
N ALA A 511 33.40 7.83 19.01
CA ALA A 511 34.11 6.92 18.14
C ALA A 511 34.39 7.60 16.79
N THR A 512 35.21 6.95 15.98
CA THR A 512 35.55 7.41 14.62
C THR A 512 35.09 6.37 13.62
N THR A 513 34.42 6.80 12.56
CA THR A 513 34.00 5.92 11.46
C THR A 513 35.20 5.53 10.57
N PRO A 514 35.08 4.50 9.70
CA PRO A 514 36.19 4.08 8.83
C PRO A 514 36.81 5.19 7.96
N ARG A 515 36.04 6.21 7.54
CA ARG A 515 36.55 7.37 6.78
C ARG A 515 36.89 8.58 7.67
N GLY A 516 37.09 8.39 8.97
CA GLY A 516 37.55 9.45 9.87
C GLY A 516 36.47 10.44 10.35
N ARG A 517 35.17 10.13 10.18
CA ARG A 517 34.09 11.02 10.64
C ARG A 517 33.80 10.78 12.13
N ARG A 518 33.35 11.82 12.82
CA ARG A 518 33.03 11.72 14.26
C ARG A 518 31.68 11.02 14.47
N ALA A 519 31.62 10.06 15.38
CA ALA A 519 30.40 9.37 15.74
C ALA A 519 30.20 9.42 17.26
N ALA A 520 29.05 9.93 17.70
CA ALA A 520 28.61 9.67 19.07
C ALA A 520 28.02 8.25 19.13
N VAL A 521 28.35 7.47 20.14
CA VAL A 521 27.77 6.14 20.35
C VAL A 521 26.93 6.17 21.62
N LEU A 522 25.67 5.79 21.50
CA LEU A 522 24.75 5.60 22.61
C LEU A 522 24.42 4.11 22.71
N ARG A 523 24.80 3.48 23.82
CA ARG A 523 24.40 2.12 24.15
C ARG A 523 23.30 2.15 25.20
N LEU A 524 22.20 1.47 24.93
CA LEU A 524 20.99 1.40 25.74
C LEU A 524 20.71 -0.01 26.21
#